data_AF-A0A6N0HZ78-F1
#
_entry.id   AF-A0A6N0HZ78-F1
#
_cell.length_a   1.000
_cell.length_b   1.000
_cell.length_c   1.000
_cell.angle_alpha   90.00
_cell.angle_beta   90.00
_cell.angle_gamma   90.00
#
_symmetry.space_group_name_H-M   'P 1'
#
loop_
_entity.id
_entity.type
_entity.pdbx_description
1 polymer ?
#
loop_
_entity_poly.entity_id
_entity_poly.type
_entity_poly.pdbx_seq_one_letter_code
_entity_poly.pdbx_strand_id
1 'polypeptide(L)'
;MDAQNKLSQNSDSRNNYIEFFTQKIYWLTFVKTATYSIVVTLLAFIVAFPVAFYLTKVASKRSASFLMLLLLIPLWVGELVTVYGWMVLLGDHGVINHLLMTIGVINTPLNLLYTDFSMVVGLLYMSVLFMVIPIMSTLETLDDSLIEAACDLGATKWAIFTR
;
A
#
# COMPACT_ATOMS: atom_id res chain seq x y z
N MET A 1 16.00 -50.21 -12.04
CA MET A 1 15.43 -50.19 -10.66
C MET A 1 15.78 -48.92 -9.89
N ASP A 2 16.66 -48.06 -10.43
CA ASP A 2 17.19 -46.87 -9.72
C ASP A 2 16.32 -45.60 -9.82
N ALA A 3 15.39 -45.54 -10.78
CA ALA A 3 14.48 -44.40 -10.94
C ALA A 3 13.38 -44.35 -9.87
N GLN A 4 12.90 -45.51 -9.39
CA GLN A 4 11.91 -45.58 -8.31
C GLN A 4 12.50 -45.25 -6.93
N ASN A 5 13.79 -45.50 -6.72
CA ASN A 5 14.46 -45.23 -5.45
C ASN A 5 14.75 -43.72 -5.24
N LYS A 6 14.95 -42.98 -6.33
CA LYS A 6 15.03 -41.49 -6.30
C LYS A 6 13.68 -40.83 -6.02
N LEU A 7 12.57 -41.45 -6.44
CA LEU A 7 11.22 -40.94 -6.18
C LEU A 7 10.79 -41.17 -4.73
N SER A 8 11.26 -42.23 -4.05
CA SER A 8 10.97 -42.42 -2.62
C SER A 8 11.88 -41.58 -1.70
N GLN A 9 13.14 -41.31 -2.07
CA GLN A 9 13.99 -40.37 -1.33
C GLN A 9 13.47 -38.92 -1.36
N ASN A 10 12.76 -38.52 -2.42
CA ASN A 10 12.09 -37.21 -2.51
C ASN A 10 10.72 -37.15 -1.78
N SER A 11 10.25 -38.27 -1.21
CA SER A 11 8.94 -38.34 -0.56
C SER A 11 8.97 -38.06 0.95
N ASP A 12 10.17 -37.92 1.53
CA ASP A 12 10.34 -37.43 2.90
C ASP A 12 10.01 -35.93 2.95
N SER A 13 8.70 -35.63 3.01
CA SER A 13 8.15 -34.29 3.22
C SER A 13 8.82 -33.57 4.40
N ARG A 14 9.29 -34.31 5.41
CA ARG A 14 10.08 -33.80 6.54
C ARG A 14 11.41 -33.15 6.13
N ASN A 15 12.11 -33.69 5.13
CA ASN A 15 13.35 -33.11 4.63
C ASN A 15 13.10 -31.79 3.87
N ASN A 16 11.97 -31.68 3.16
CA ASN A 16 11.57 -30.43 2.51
C ASN A 16 11.34 -29.29 3.52
N TYR A 17 10.75 -29.60 4.70
CA TYR A 17 10.58 -28.59 5.76
C TYR A 17 11.93 -28.16 6.37
N ILE A 18 12.84 -29.10 6.61
CA ILE A 18 14.17 -28.78 7.15
C ILE A 18 14.96 -27.94 6.14
N GLU A 19 14.87 -28.26 4.85
CA GLU A 19 15.50 -27.50 3.78
C GLU A 19 14.97 -26.06 3.70
N PHE A 20 13.66 -25.85 3.88
CA PHE A 20 13.06 -24.53 3.98
C PHE A 20 13.70 -23.66 5.07
N PHE A 21 13.92 -24.22 6.27
CA PHE A 21 14.53 -23.48 7.39
C PHE A 21 16.04 -23.32 7.27
N THR A 22 16.72 -24.14 6.48
CA THR A 22 18.19 -24.16 6.37
C THR A 22 18.69 -23.28 5.23
N GLN A 23 17.90 -23.14 4.14
CA GLN A 23 18.32 -22.33 3.01
C GLN A 23 18.17 -20.83 3.26
N LYS A 24 19.30 -20.12 3.12
CA LYS A 24 19.40 -18.66 3.29
C LYS A 24 18.44 -17.87 2.39
N ILE A 25 18.13 -18.37 1.19
CA ILE A 25 17.28 -17.69 0.21
C ILE A 25 15.83 -17.54 0.70
N TYR A 26 15.28 -18.56 1.38
CA TYR A 26 13.93 -18.51 1.92
C TYR A 26 13.83 -17.52 3.07
N TRP A 27 14.81 -17.53 3.98
CA TRP A 27 14.91 -16.56 5.05
C TRP A 27 15.06 -15.13 4.54
N LEU A 28 15.89 -14.90 3.52
CA LEU A 28 16.06 -13.58 2.92
C LEU A 28 14.75 -13.08 2.31
N THR A 29 14.06 -13.93 1.56
CA THR A 29 12.76 -13.60 0.96
C THR A 29 11.71 -13.31 2.03
N PHE A 30 11.67 -14.11 3.09
CA PHE A 30 10.75 -13.91 4.22
C PHE A 30 10.97 -12.56 4.91
N VAL A 31 12.22 -12.25 5.28
CA VAL A 31 12.56 -10.97 5.93
C VAL A 31 12.28 -9.79 5.01
N LYS A 32 12.57 -9.93 3.71
CA LYS A 32 12.28 -8.88 2.71
C LYS A 32 10.77 -8.60 2.62
N THR A 33 9.94 -9.64 2.53
CA THR A 33 8.48 -9.48 2.54
C THR A 33 7.97 -8.89 3.85
N ALA A 34 8.48 -9.36 5.00
CA ALA A 34 8.10 -8.80 6.30
C ALA A 34 8.45 -7.31 6.42
N THR A 35 9.62 -6.91 5.91
CA THR A 35 10.05 -5.52 5.86
C THR A 35 9.10 -4.69 4.99
N TYR A 36 8.71 -5.19 3.81
CA TYR A 36 7.74 -4.51 2.97
C TYR A 36 6.39 -4.35 3.62
N SER A 37 5.86 -5.39 4.26
CA SER A 37 4.58 -5.29 4.94
C SER A 37 4.60 -4.19 5.99
N ILE A 38 5.65 -4.13 6.83
CA ILE A 38 5.76 -3.09 7.87
C ILE A 38 5.84 -1.69 7.24
N VAL A 39 6.72 -1.50 6.25
CA VAL A 39 6.92 -0.19 5.60
C VAL A 39 5.64 0.26 4.89
N VAL A 40 5.01 -0.63 4.12
CA VAL A 40 3.77 -0.34 3.39
C VAL A 40 2.63 -0.05 4.37
N THR A 41 2.48 -0.80 5.46
CA THR A 41 1.44 -0.52 6.45
C THR A 41 1.62 0.85 7.09
N LEU A 42 2.85 1.24 7.45
CA LEU A 42 3.12 2.56 8.01
C LEU A 42 2.84 3.68 7.01
N LEU A 43 3.31 3.54 5.77
CA LEU A 43 3.04 4.51 4.70
C LEU A 43 1.54 4.59 4.38
N ALA A 44 0.86 3.45 4.32
CA ALA A 44 -0.57 3.38 4.07
C ALA A 44 -1.33 4.08 5.17
N PHE A 45 -0.95 3.91 6.43
CA PHE A 45 -1.57 4.62 7.55
C PHE A 45 -1.37 6.13 7.44
N ILE A 46 -0.15 6.58 7.18
CA ILE A 46 0.19 8.01 7.05
C ILE A 46 -0.63 8.68 5.93
N VAL A 47 -0.92 7.97 4.84
CA VAL A 47 -1.70 8.50 3.71
C VAL A 47 -3.21 8.31 3.90
N ALA A 48 -3.65 7.15 4.39
CA ALA A 48 -5.06 6.82 4.54
C ALA A 48 -5.72 7.62 5.67
N PHE A 49 -4.99 7.87 6.77
CA PHE A 49 -5.50 8.61 7.91
C PHE A 49 -5.98 10.04 7.58
N PRO A 50 -5.17 10.92 6.92
CA PRO A 50 -5.65 12.25 6.53
C PRO A 50 -6.81 12.20 5.54
N VAL A 51 -6.81 11.24 4.61
CA VAL A 51 -7.91 11.06 3.65
C VAL A 51 -9.20 10.70 4.39
N ALA A 52 -9.15 9.70 5.28
CA ALA A 52 -10.29 9.28 6.09
C ALA A 52 -10.80 10.40 7.01
N PHE A 53 -9.88 11.10 7.69
CA PHE A 53 -10.23 12.23 8.55
C PHE A 53 -10.93 13.35 7.79
N TYR A 54 -10.41 13.71 6.61
CA TYR A 54 -11.03 14.71 5.75
C TYR A 54 -12.44 14.29 5.32
N LEU A 55 -12.62 13.03 4.92
CA LEU A 55 -13.91 12.51 4.49
C LEU A 55 -14.95 12.49 5.61
N THR A 56 -14.56 12.14 6.84
CA THR A 56 -15.49 12.01 7.96
C THR A 56 -15.78 13.36 8.65
N LYS A 57 -14.76 14.19 8.90
CA LYS A 57 -14.90 15.37 9.80
C LYS A 57 -14.87 16.72 9.08
N VAL A 58 -14.42 16.79 7.82
CA VAL A 58 -14.26 18.08 7.09
C VAL A 58 -15.19 18.19 5.89
N ALA A 59 -15.30 17.13 5.10
CA ALA A 59 -16.08 17.11 3.88
C ALA A 59 -17.59 17.17 4.18
N SER A 60 -18.34 17.87 3.31
CA SER A 60 -19.80 17.78 3.34
C SER A 60 -20.26 16.34 3.05
N LYS A 61 -21.42 15.92 3.60
CA LYS A 61 -21.96 14.56 3.36
C LYS A 61 -21.98 14.17 1.88
N ARG A 62 -22.40 15.10 1.00
CA ARG A 62 -22.45 14.86 -0.45
C ARG A 62 -21.06 14.69 -1.07
N SER A 63 -20.09 15.53 -0.68
CA SER A 63 -18.72 15.39 -1.17
C SER A 63 -18.05 14.13 -0.62
N ALA A 64 -18.26 13.78 0.66
CA ALA A 64 -17.72 12.57 1.27
C ALA A 64 -18.19 11.32 0.52
N SER A 65 -19.50 11.21 0.26
CA SER A 65 -20.05 10.10 -0.54
C SER A 65 -19.48 10.05 -1.96
N PHE A 66 -19.29 11.20 -2.61
CA PHE A 66 -18.72 11.26 -3.95
C PHE A 66 -17.24 10.85 -3.98
N LEU A 67 -16.42 11.35 -3.05
CA LEU A 67 -15.00 10.96 -2.95
C LEU A 67 -14.86 9.48 -2.57
N MET A 68 -15.75 8.95 -1.71
CA MET A 68 -15.77 7.52 -1.39
C MET A 68 -16.12 6.69 -2.63
N LEU A 69 -17.05 7.15 -3.47
CA LEU A 69 -17.34 6.51 -4.76
C LEU A 69 -16.12 6.55 -5.68
N LEU A 70 -15.39 7.67 -5.75
CA LEU A 70 -14.15 7.80 -6.52
C LEU A 70 -13.06 6.83 -6.04
N LEU A 71 -12.93 6.65 -4.72
CA LEU A 71 -12.05 5.66 -4.10
C LEU A 71 -12.47 4.22 -4.38
N LEU A 72 -13.77 3.97 -4.60
CA LEU A 72 -14.29 2.65 -4.95
C LEU A 72 -13.98 2.28 -6.40
N ILE A 73 -13.97 3.22 -7.35
CA ILE A 73 -13.67 2.96 -8.77
C ILE A 73 -12.44 2.05 -8.98
N PRO A 74 -11.27 2.31 -8.36
CA PRO A 74 -10.10 1.46 -8.55
C PRO A 74 -10.23 0.03 -7.99
N LEU A 75 -11.15 -0.22 -7.04
CA LEU A 75 -11.42 -1.60 -6.58
C LEU A 75 -12.13 -2.44 -7.66
N TRP A 76 -12.84 -1.80 -8.58
CA TRP A 76 -13.57 -2.48 -9.65
C TRP A 76 -12.68 -2.75 -10.87
N VAL A 77 -11.55 -2.04 -10.97
CA VAL A 77 -10.56 -2.29 -12.01
C VAL A 77 -9.86 -3.61 -11.69
N GLY A 78 -9.87 -4.54 -12.66
CA GLY A 78 -9.20 -5.83 -12.49
C GLY A 78 -7.71 -5.65 -12.18
N GLU A 79 -7.18 -6.47 -11.27
CA GLU A 79 -5.81 -6.34 -10.76
C GLU A 79 -4.76 -6.29 -11.89
N LEU A 80 -4.94 -7.09 -12.94
CA LEU A 80 -4.06 -7.09 -14.11
C LEU A 80 -4.00 -5.72 -14.80
N VAL A 81 -5.14 -5.02 -14.92
CA VAL A 81 -5.18 -3.70 -15.56
C VAL A 81 -4.39 -2.69 -14.74
N THR A 82 -4.52 -2.73 -13.41
CA THR A 82 -3.73 -1.90 -12.49
C THR A 82 -2.24 -2.18 -12.62
N VAL A 83 -1.84 -3.46 -12.70
CA VAL A 83 -0.44 -3.85 -12.92
C VAL A 83 0.09 -3.29 -14.24
N TYR A 84 -0.64 -3.45 -15.35
CA TYR A 84 -0.23 -2.89 -16.64
C TYR A 84 -0.18 -1.35 -16.61
N GLY A 85 -1.10 -0.70 -15.90
CA GLY A 85 -1.08 0.75 -15.68
C GLY A 85 0.21 1.19 -14.99
N TRP A 86 0.62 0.50 -13.93
CA TRP A 86 1.90 0.77 -13.27
C TRP A 86 3.10 0.47 -14.16
N MET A 87 3.06 -0.60 -14.97
CA MET A 87 4.12 -0.89 -15.95
C MET A 87 4.30 0.24 -16.96
N VAL A 88 3.21 0.80 -17.48
CA VAL A 88 3.24 1.93 -18.42
C VAL A 88 3.74 3.21 -17.74
N LEU A 89 3.34 3.46 -16.49
CA LEU A 89 3.74 4.67 -15.75
C LEU A 89 5.21 4.64 -15.29
N LEU A 90 5.68 3.50 -14.80
CA LEU A 90 7.01 3.29 -14.19
C LEU A 90 8.05 2.75 -15.15
N GLY A 91 7.68 2.42 -16.38
CA GLY A 91 8.63 2.00 -17.41
C GLY A 91 9.71 3.07 -17.68
N ASP A 92 10.80 2.66 -18.31
CA ASP A 92 11.93 3.55 -18.61
C ASP A 92 11.52 4.75 -19.48
N HIS A 93 10.53 4.57 -20.37
CA HIS A 93 9.90 5.62 -21.18
C HIS A 93 8.52 6.03 -20.67
N GLY A 94 8.20 5.71 -19.42
CA GLY A 94 6.92 5.99 -18.80
C GLY A 94 6.72 7.46 -18.44
N VAL A 95 5.48 7.80 -18.06
CA VAL A 95 5.07 9.17 -17.72
C VAL A 95 5.90 9.74 -16.55
N ILE A 96 6.24 8.92 -15.55
CA ILE A 96 7.00 9.38 -14.38
C ILE A 96 8.42 9.82 -14.77
N ASN A 97 9.13 8.99 -15.53
CA ASN A 97 10.47 9.32 -16.01
C ASN A 97 10.44 10.57 -16.92
N HIS A 98 9.45 10.67 -17.82
CA HIS A 98 9.28 11.83 -18.67
C HIS A 98 9.06 13.13 -17.87
N LEU A 99 8.18 13.10 -16.86
CA LEU A 99 7.92 14.25 -15.99
C LEU A 99 9.16 14.66 -15.19
N LEU A 100 9.88 13.69 -14.59
CA LEU A 100 11.11 13.94 -13.84
C LEU A 100 12.21 14.56 -14.71
N MET A 101 12.34 14.10 -15.97
CA MET A 101 13.27 14.69 -16.94
C MET A 101 12.84 16.10 -17.37
N THR A 102 11.53 16.31 -17.61
CA THR A 102 10.99 17.62 -18.03
C THR A 102 11.20 18.70 -16.96
N ILE A 103 11.07 18.34 -15.69
CA ILE A 103 11.28 19.25 -14.55
C ILE A 103 12.79 19.42 -14.24
N GLY A 104 13.67 18.66 -14.91
CA GLY A 104 15.12 18.74 -14.74
C GLY A 104 15.65 18.09 -13.47
N VAL A 105 14.87 17.20 -12.84
CA VAL A 105 15.28 16.47 -11.62
C VAL A 105 16.26 15.35 -11.95
N ILE A 106 16.12 14.73 -13.12
CA ILE A 106 16.98 13.63 -13.59
C ILE A 106 17.43 13.88 -15.04
N ASN A 107 18.64 13.45 -15.37
CA ASN A 107 19.23 13.58 -16.71
C ASN A 107 19.09 12.31 -17.55
N THR A 108 18.86 11.17 -16.91
CA THR A 108 18.69 9.85 -17.53
C THR A 108 17.49 9.13 -16.91
N PRO A 109 16.74 8.32 -17.67
CA PRO A 109 15.60 7.60 -17.14
C PRO A 109 16.02 6.64 -16.02
N LEU A 110 15.24 6.63 -14.94
CA LEU A 110 15.44 5.71 -13.83
C LEU A 110 14.74 4.39 -14.14
N ASN A 111 15.44 3.27 -13.89
CA ASN A 111 14.82 1.95 -13.94
C ASN A 111 13.98 1.77 -12.66
N LEU A 112 12.72 2.23 -12.70
CA LEU A 112 11.80 2.12 -11.57
C LEU A 112 11.03 0.79 -11.61
N LEU A 113 10.77 0.28 -12.80
CA LEU A 113 10.07 -0.99 -13.00
C LEU A 113 10.95 -2.17 -12.56
N TYR A 114 10.35 -3.20 -11.95
CA TYR A 114 11.05 -4.38 -11.42
C TYR A 114 12.01 -4.10 -10.24
N THR A 115 11.89 -2.91 -9.63
CA THR A 115 12.62 -2.58 -8.41
C THR A 115 11.73 -2.65 -7.17
N ASP A 116 12.39 -2.62 -6.03
CA ASP A 116 11.75 -2.55 -4.71
C ASP A 116 10.80 -1.34 -4.60
N PHE A 117 11.07 -0.25 -5.31
CA PHE A 117 10.19 0.92 -5.38
C PHE A 117 8.85 0.59 -6.04
N SER A 118 8.86 -0.06 -7.21
CA SER A 118 7.62 -0.45 -7.91
C SER A 118 6.76 -1.39 -7.07
N MET A 119 7.39 -2.28 -6.30
CA MET A 119 6.70 -3.18 -5.38
C MET A 119 6.00 -2.39 -4.26
N VAL A 120 6.72 -1.49 -3.59
CA VAL A 120 6.16 -0.66 -2.51
C VAL A 120 5.02 0.22 -3.01
N VAL A 121 5.15 0.85 -4.17
CA VAL A 121 4.11 1.72 -4.74
C VAL A 121 2.84 0.93 -5.07
N GLY A 122 2.97 -0.22 -5.73
CA GLY A 122 1.81 -1.06 -6.06
C GLY A 122 1.09 -1.58 -4.82
N LEU A 123 1.84 -2.04 -3.81
CA LEU A 123 1.29 -2.49 -2.53
C LEU A 123 0.65 -1.35 -1.76
N LEU A 124 1.27 -0.18 -1.72
CA LEU A 124 0.76 1.01 -1.05
C LEU A 124 -0.57 1.46 -1.65
N TYR A 125 -0.65 1.51 -2.98
CA TYR A 125 -1.89 1.87 -3.70
C TYR A 125 -3.07 1.01 -3.26
N MET A 126 -2.91 -0.31 -3.28
CA MET A 126 -3.98 -1.22 -2.85
C MET A 126 -4.25 -1.07 -1.35
N SER A 127 -3.19 -1.02 -0.54
CA SER A 127 -3.31 -0.97 0.92
C SER A 127 -4.05 0.28 1.40
N VAL A 128 -3.76 1.45 0.82
CA VAL A 128 -4.45 2.71 1.17
C VAL A 128 -5.94 2.60 0.89
N LEU A 129 -6.33 2.10 -0.29
CA LEU A 129 -7.73 1.99 -0.68
C LEU A 129 -8.54 1.13 0.31
N PHE A 130 -7.96 0.02 0.77
CA PHE A 130 -8.59 -0.84 1.77
C PHE A 130 -8.51 -0.26 3.19
N MET A 131 -7.44 0.45 3.54
CA MET A 131 -7.21 0.97 4.90
C MET A 131 -8.06 2.20 5.23
N VAL A 132 -8.46 3.00 4.24
CA VAL A 132 -9.33 4.17 4.46
C VAL A 132 -10.67 3.77 5.08
N ILE A 133 -11.27 2.65 4.63
CA ILE A 133 -12.60 2.19 5.07
C ILE A 133 -12.66 1.93 6.59
N PRO A 134 -11.80 1.07 7.20
CA PRO A 134 -11.84 0.83 8.63
C PRO A 134 -11.49 2.09 9.44
N ILE A 135 -10.59 2.95 8.95
CA ILE A 135 -10.28 4.21 9.64
C ILE A 135 -11.52 5.10 9.68
N MET A 136 -12.25 5.27 8.56
CA MET A 136 -13.49 6.03 8.57
C MET A 136 -14.51 5.44 9.55
N SER A 137 -14.68 4.11 9.55
CA SER A 137 -15.60 3.44 10.48
C SER A 137 -15.26 3.73 11.94
N THR A 138 -13.98 3.80 12.30
CA THR A 138 -13.56 4.19 13.66
C THR A 138 -13.68 5.68 13.94
N LEU A 139 -13.55 6.55 12.93
CA LEU A 139 -13.68 7.99 13.09
C LEU A 139 -15.13 8.45 13.20
N GLU A 140 -16.06 7.71 12.57
CA GLU A 140 -17.50 7.96 12.66
C GLU A 140 -18.07 7.63 14.05
N THR A 141 -17.47 6.69 14.78
CA THR A 141 -17.92 6.32 16.14
C THR A 141 -17.40 7.26 17.23
N LEU A 142 -16.40 8.10 16.93
CA LEU A 142 -15.90 9.12 17.85
C LEU A 142 -16.92 10.26 17.98
N ASP A 143 -17.35 10.51 19.22
CA ASP A 143 -18.29 11.58 19.56
C ASP A 143 -17.73 12.94 19.12
N ASP A 144 -18.54 13.65 18.34
CA ASP A 144 -18.21 14.99 17.83
C ASP A 144 -18.05 16.01 18.97
N SER A 145 -18.59 15.71 20.17
CA SER A 145 -18.45 16.56 21.36
C SER A 145 -16.99 16.81 21.77
N LEU A 146 -16.08 15.85 21.56
CA LEU A 146 -14.65 16.04 21.82
C LEU A 146 -14.02 17.04 20.83
N ILE A 147 -14.47 17.01 19.57
CA ILE A 147 -13.97 17.87 18.50
C ILE A 147 -14.52 19.28 18.67
N GLU A 148 -15.79 19.40 19.06
CA GLU A 148 -16.45 20.67 19.38
C GLU A 148 -15.82 21.32 20.62
N ALA A 149 -15.58 20.58 21.71
CA ALA A 149 -14.90 21.10 22.89
C ALA A 149 -13.47 21.58 22.57
N ALA A 150 -12.73 20.85 21.73
CA ALA A 150 -11.42 21.28 21.26
C ALA A 150 -11.50 22.56 20.42
N CYS A 151 -12.49 22.67 19.53
CA CYS A 151 -12.75 23.90 18.77
C CYS A 151 -13.12 25.08 19.68
N ASP A 152 -13.93 24.86 20.72
CA ASP A 152 -14.35 25.87 21.70
C ASP A 152 -13.16 26.38 22.52
N LEU A 153 -12.18 25.52 22.79
CA LEU A 153 -10.88 25.87 23.40
C LEU A 153 -9.92 26.56 22.41
N GLY A 154 -10.34 26.84 21.18
CA GLY A 154 -9.56 27.55 20.17
C GLY A 154 -8.67 26.66 19.29
N ALA A 155 -8.84 25.34 19.34
CA ALA A 155 -8.10 24.44 18.47
C ALA A 155 -8.59 24.56 17.02
N THR A 156 -7.66 24.78 16.10
CA THR A 156 -7.94 24.70 14.66
C THR A 156 -8.10 23.24 14.25
N LYS A 157 -8.87 22.96 13.18
CA LYS A 157 -9.09 21.60 12.67
C LYS A 157 -7.78 20.82 12.38
N TRP A 158 -6.69 21.54 12.07
CA TRP A 158 -5.35 20.97 11.95
C TRP A 158 -4.73 20.56 13.30
N ALA A 159 -4.93 21.34 14.35
CA ALA A 159 -4.49 20.99 15.70
C ALA A 159 -5.20 19.73 16.21
N ILE A 160 -6.52 19.61 15.95
CA ILE A 160 -7.34 18.43 16.28
C ILE A 160 -6.90 17.19 15.47
N PHE A 161 -6.42 17.38 14.24
CA PHE A 161 -5.89 16.29 13.42
C PHE A 161 -4.55 15.74 13.96
N THR A 162 -3.73 16.60 14.59
CA THR A 162 -2.35 16.24 15.02
C THR A 162 -2.20 15.84 16.49
N ARG A 163 -3.20 16.08 17.34
CA ARG A 163 -3.13 15.90 18.80
C ARG A 163 -4.39 15.23 19.33
#